data_AF-A0A4V3ZPN0-F1
#
_entry.id   AF-A0A4V3ZPN0-F1
#
_cell.length_a   1.000
_cell.length_b   1.000
_cell.length_c   1.000
_cell.angle_alpha   90.00
_cell.angle_beta   90.00
_cell.angle_gamma   90.00
#
_symmetry.space_group_name_H-M   'P 1'
#
loop_
_entity.id
_entity.type
_entity.pdbx_description
1 polymer ?
#
loop_
_entity_poly.entity_id
_entity_poly.type
_entity_poly.pdbx_seq_one_letter_code
_entity_poly.pdbx_strand_id
1 'polypeptide(L)'
;MEKAQKPLYIVWQDKFLQHESIIDEQHRGAVAIINSLHYFIQQGLSLNQLKPTVQILKNYLNFHFMTEQGILEALECPLMKQYKAESAKTLRDFDACYLQGISEEDPTTLLICLRNWWQQHLELHEKITPFLHEWKGDYCRVNE
;
A
#
# COMPACT_ATOMS: atom_id res chain seq x y z
N MET A 1 -4.56 17.32 -30.16
CA MET A 1 -3.85 16.12 -29.68
C MET A 1 -4.26 15.94 -28.24
N GLU A 2 -5.06 14.92 -27.97
CA GLU A 2 -5.45 14.53 -26.61
C GLU A 2 -4.16 14.19 -25.84
N LYS A 3 -3.92 14.84 -24.70
CA LYS A 3 -2.72 14.56 -23.90
C LYS A 3 -2.77 13.09 -23.52
N ALA A 4 -1.76 12.31 -23.93
CA ALA A 4 -1.64 10.92 -23.53
C ALA A 4 -1.72 10.83 -22.00
N GLN A 5 -2.80 10.23 -21.52
CA GLN A 5 -3.11 10.15 -20.12
C GLN A 5 -2.15 9.13 -19.49
N LYS A 6 -1.40 9.56 -18.45
CA LYS A 6 -0.37 8.69 -17.85
C LYS A 6 -1.04 7.45 -17.25
N PRO A 7 -0.66 6.24 -17.68
CA PRO A 7 -1.35 5.01 -17.30
C PRO A 7 -1.10 4.61 -15.84
N LEU A 8 0.00 5.10 -15.24
CA LEU A 8 0.39 4.77 -13.87
C LEU A 8 0.33 6.04 -13.01
N TYR A 9 -0.24 5.88 -11.81
CA TYR A 9 -0.23 6.89 -10.76
C TYR A 9 1.08 6.84 -9.97
N ILE A 10 1.50 5.63 -9.59
CA ILE A 10 2.78 5.34 -8.95
C ILE A 10 3.60 4.50 -9.93
N VAL A 11 4.74 5.04 -10.37
CA VAL A 11 5.72 4.31 -11.17
C VAL A 11 6.70 3.66 -10.20
N TRP A 12 6.79 2.33 -10.25
CA TRP A 12 7.75 1.58 -9.44
C TRP A 12 9.19 2.02 -9.73
N GLN A 13 10.02 2.10 -8.68
CA GLN A 13 11.43 2.47 -8.76
C GLN A 13 12.24 1.55 -7.85
N ASP A 14 13.50 1.28 -8.21
CA ASP A 14 14.38 0.40 -7.42
C ASP A 14 14.60 0.90 -5.99
N LYS A 15 14.50 2.22 -5.76
CA LYS A 15 14.57 2.82 -4.42
C LYS A 15 13.43 2.40 -3.47
N PHE A 16 12.39 1.74 -3.98
CA PHE A 16 11.29 1.21 -3.17
C PHE A 16 11.60 -0.19 -2.62
N LEU A 17 12.67 -0.83 -3.10
CA LEU A 17 13.09 -2.15 -2.66
C LEU A 17 13.55 -2.11 -1.20
N GLN A 18 13.04 -3.04 -0.41
CA GLN A 18 13.49 -3.32 0.95
C GLN A 18 14.51 -4.46 0.99
N HIS A 19 14.76 -5.09 -0.17
CA HIS A 19 15.61 -6.28 -0.30
C HIS A 19 15.09 -7.49 0.47
N GLU A 20 13.78 -7.51 0.74
CA GLU A 20 13.08 -8.59 1.41
C GLU A 20 11.92 -9.04 0.53
N SER A 21 12.03 -10.23 -0.07
CA SER A 21 11.21 -10.61 -1.23
C SER A 21 9.70 -10.58 -0.94
N ILE A 22 9.29 -11.03 0.24
CA ILE A 22 7.87 -11.02 0.63
C ILE A 22 7.32 -9.58 0.76
N ILE A 23 8.15 -8.65 1.24
CA ILE A 23 7.79 -7.24 1.41
C ILE A 23 7.74 -6.55 0.05
N ASP A 24 8.76 -6.77 -0.79
CA ASP A 24 8.83 -6.18 -2.12
C ASP A 24 7.69 -6.64 -3.02
N GLU A 25 7.33 -7.93 -3.01
CA GLU A 25 6.17 -8.44 -3.75
C GLU A 25 4.86 -7.86 -3.21
N GLN A 26 4.74 -7.72 -1.88
CA GLN A 26 3.55 -7.10 -1.31
C GLN A 26 3.41 -5.63 -1.69
N HIS A 27 4.50 -4.85 -1.64
CA HIS A 27 4.56 -3.47 -2.12
C HIS A 27 4.16 -3.35 -3.60
N ARG A 28 4.67 -4.23 -4.47
CA ARG A 28 4.27 -4.27 -5.89
C ARG A 28 2.78 -4.49 -6.05
N GLY A 29 2.19 -5.40 -5.28
CA GLY A 29 0.74 -5.63 -5.31
C GLY A 29 -0.07 -4.42 -4.85
N ALA A 30 0.36 -3.72 -3.80
CA ALA A 30 -0.30 -2.49 -3.35
C ALA A 30 -0.27 -1.41 -4.46
N VAL A 31 0.91 -1.19 -5.06
CA VAL A 31 1.09 -0.26 -6.18
C VAL A 31 0.24 -0.66 -7.39
N ALA A 32 0.13 -1.95 -7.70
CA ALA A 32 -0.70 -2.45 -8.80
C ALA A 32 -2.19 -2.16 -8.60
N ILE A 33 -2.70 -2.32 -7.36
CA ILE A 33 -4.09 -2.01 -7.04
C ILE A 33 -4.34 -0.49 -7.10
N ILE A 34 -3.42 0.33 -6.58
CA ILE A 34 -3.50 1.80 -6.67
C ILE A 34 -3.52 2.26 -8.13
N ASN A 35 -2.67 1.70 -8.97
CA ASN A 35 -2.63 2.02 -10.39
C ASN A 35 -3.90 1.58 -11.13
N SER A 36 -4.47 0.42 -10.76
CA SER A 36 -5.78 -0.01 -11.29
C SER A 36 -6.91 0.93 -10.89
N LEU A 37 -6.94 1.38 -9.62
CA LEU A 37 -7.90 2.36 -9.15
C LEU A 37 -7.81 3.66 -9.94
N HIS A 38 -6.60 4.19 -10.11
CA HIS A 38 -6.31 5.38 -10.92
C HIS A 38 -6.77 5.21 -12.38
N TYR A 39 -6.46 4.08 -13.01
CA TYR A 39 -6.89 3.81 -14.38
C TYR A 39 -8.41 3.92 -14.53
N PHE A 40 -9.18 3.29 -13.64
CA PHE A 40 -10.64 3.35 -13.72
C PHE A 40 -11.22 4.74 -13.43
N ILE A 41 -10.58 5.51 -12.55
CA ILE A 41 -10.93 6.93 -12.34
C ILE A 41 -10.72 7.72 -13.64
N GLN A 42 -9.64 7.46 -14.38
CA GLN A 42 -9.41 8.08 -15.70
C GLN A 42 -10.44 7.66 -16.75
N GLN A 43 -11.04 6.47 -16.62
CA GLN A 43 -12.17 6.02 -17.45
C GLN A 43 -13.52 6.65 -17.05
N GLY A 44 -13.54 7.55 -16.07
CA GLY A 44 -14.74 8.26 -15.62
C GLY A 44 -15.59 7.51 -14.61
N LEU A 45 -15.08 6.42 -14.01
CA LEU A 45 -15.81 5.71 -12.96
C LEU A 45 -15.73 6.49 -11.64
N SER A 46 -16.89 6.65 -10.99
CA SER A 46 -17.00 7.26 -9.68
C SER A 46 -16.48 6.33 -8.57
N LEU A 47 -16.11 6.91 -7.41
CA LEU A 47 -15.74 6.11 -6.24
C LEU A 47 -16.84 5.15 -5.77
N ASN A 48 -18.12 5.49 -5.98
CA ASN A 48 -19.25 4.60 -5.69
C ASN A 48 -19.21 3.32 -6.54
N GLN A 49 -18.91 3.45 -7.83
CA GLN A 49 -18.76 2.31 -8.74
C GLN A 49 -17.47 1.52 -8.43
N LEU A 50 -16.44 2.19 -7.92
CA LEU A 50 -15.14 1.61 -7.60
C LEU A 50 -15.04 1.07 -6.17
N LYS A 51 -16.14 1.05 -5.41
CA LYS A 51 -16.18 0.49 -4.05
C LYS A 51 -15.52 -0.90 -3.93
N PRO A 52 -15.72 -1.86 -4.87
CA PRO A 52 -15.02 -3.15 -4.79
C PRO A 52 -13.49 -3.02 -4.87
N THR A 53 -12.97 -2.18 -5.78
CA THR A 53 -11.53 -1.92 -5.92
C THR A 53 -10.95 -1.24 -4.68
N VAL A 54 -11.68 -0.29 -4.11
CA VAL A 54 -11.32 0.39 -2.86
C VAL A 54 -11.26 -0.61 -1.69
N GLN A 55 -12.22 -1.53 -1.60
CA GLN A 55 -12.23 -2.58 -0.58
C GLN A 55 -11.08 -3.57 -0.75
N ILE A 56 -10.77 -3.97 -1.98
CA ILE A 56 -9.59 -4.81 -2.29
C ILE A 56 -8.32 -4.11 -1.80
N LEU A 57 -8.13 -2.83 -2.12
CA LEU A 57 -6.96 -2.07 -1.68
C LEU A 57 -6.85 -2.03 -0.15
N LYS A 58 -7.94 -1.66 0.55
CA LYS A 58 -7.93 -1.59 2.01
C LYS A 58 -7.59 -2.93 2.66
N ASN A 59 -8.21 -4.01 2.19
CA ASN A 59 -7.95 -5.35 2.70
C ASN A 59 -6.51 -5.79 2.44
N TYR A 60 -5.99 -5.46 1.26
CA TYR A 60 -4.63 -5.76 0.87
C TYR A 60 -3.61 -4.99 1.74
N LEU A 61 -3.83 -3.69 2.00
CA LEU A 61 -3.00 -2.91 2.91
C LEU A 61 -3.01 -3.49 4.32
N ASN A 62 -4.18 -3.88 4.84
CA ASN A 62 -4.26 -4.54 6.14
C ASN A 62 -3.50 -5.87 6.17
N PHE A 63 -3.64 -6.70 5.13
CA PHE A 63 -2.90 -7.95 5.00
C PHE A 63 -1.38 -7.72 4.96
N HIS A 64 -0.93 -6.71 4.22
CA HIS A 64 0.46 -6.30 4.17
C HIS A 64 0.97 -5.87 5.55
N PHE A 65 0.25 -4.99 6.24
CA PHE A 65 0.61 -4.57 7.59
C PHE A 65 0.65 -5.73 8.59
N MET A 66 -0.24 -6.72 8.46
CA MET A 66 -0.19 -7.92 9.31
C MET A 66 1.05 -8.77 9.04
N THR A 67 1.51 -8.85 7.79
CA THR A 67 2.74 -9.54 7.42
C THR A 67 3.95 -8.89 8.07
N GLU A 68 4.07 -7.57 7.93
CA GLU A 68 5.16 -6.80 8.56
C GLU A 68 5.12 -6.90 10.08
N GLN A 69 3.94 -6.78 10.69
CA GLN A 69 3.79 -6.95 12.13
C GLN A 69 4.25 -8.32 12.61
N GLY A 70 3.90 -9.40 11.90
CA GLY A 70 4.34 -10.74 12.27
C GLY A 70 5.86 -10.89 12.28
N ILE A 71 6.56 -10.28 11.32
CA ILE A 71 8.02 -10.28 11.23
C ILE A 71 8.62 -9.40 12.33
N LEU A 72 8.15 -8.16 12.45
CA LEU A 72 8.66 -7.19 13.42
C LEU A 72 8.44 -7.64 14.88
N GLU A 73 7.32 -8.32 15.17
CA GLU A 73 7.06 -8.91 16.49
C GLU A 73 8.00 -10.07 16.79
N ALA A 74 8.22 -10.98 15.84
CA ALA A 74 9.10 -12.13 16.02
C ALA A 74 10.57 -11.71 16.27
N LEU A 75 10.95 -10.54 15.77
CA LEU A 75 12.30 -9.98 15.90
C LEU A 75 12.39 -8.90 16.99
N GLU A 76 11.38 -8.80 17.85
CA GLU A 76 11.34 -7.88 18.99
C GLU A 76 11.65 -6.42 18.63
N CYS A 77 11.16 -5.97 17.46
CA CYS A 77 11.43 -4.62 16.96
C CYS A 77 11.00 -3.55 17.98
N PRO A 78 11.89 -2.63 18.39
CA PRO A 78 11.57 -1.60 19.39
C PRO A 78 10.50 -0.61 18.92
N LEU A 79 10.26 -0.52 17.60
CA LEU A 79 9.29 0.38 16.98
C LEU A 79 7.89 -0.23 16.85
N MET A 80 7.67 -1.47 17.31
CA MET A 80 6.42 -2.21 17.10
C MET A 80 5.16 -1.45 17.54
N LYS A 81 5.21 -0.79 18.69
CA LYS A 81 4.08 -0.01 19.21
C LYS A 81 3.73 1.18 18.31
N GLN A 82 4.75 1.87 17.81
CA GLN A 82 4.58 2.99 16.88
C GLN A 82 4.03 2.48 15.55
N TYR A 83 4.61 1.41 15.00
CA TYR A 83 4.19 0.81 13.74
C TYR A 83 2.70 0.41 13.77
N LYS A 84 2.23 -0.28 14.83
CA LYS A 84 0.80 -0.64 14.99
C LYS A 84 -0.13 0.57 15.01
N ALA A 85 0.30 1.66 15.65
CA ALA A 85 -0.50 2.87 15.70
C ALA A 85 -0.59 3.55 14.33
N GLU A 86 0.51 3.59 13.58
CA GLU A 86 0.59 4.17 12.24
C GLU A 86 -0.17 3.35 11.18
N SER A 87 -0.08 2.02 11.23
CA SER A 87 -0.83 1.13 10.34
C SER A 87 -2.35 1.23 10.59
N ALA A 88 -2.78 1.23 11.86
CA ALA A 88 -4.18 1.46 12.20
C ALA A 88 -4.66 2.86 11.81
N LYS A 89 -3.80 3.88 11.95
CA LYS A 89 -4.11 5.26 11.52
C LYS A 89 -4.30 5.32 10.01
N THR A 90 -3.42 4.68 9.24
CA THR A 90 -3.50 4.61 7.78
C THR A 90 -4.86 4.08 7.32
N LEU A 91 -5.35 2.98 7.90
CA LEU A 91 -6.64 2.39 7.50
C LEU A 91 -7.82 3.32 7.82
N ARG A 92 -7.76 4.07 8.93
CA ARG A 92 -8.77 5.08 9.28
C ARG A 92 -8.73 6.27 8.34
N ASP A 93 -7.54 6.78 8.03
CA ASP A 93 -7.36 7.90 7.12
C ASP A 93 -7.82 7.53 5.71
N PHE A 94 -7.54 6.30 5.27
CA PHE A 94 -8.04 5.77 4.00
C PHE A 94 -9.57 5.80 3.92
N ASP A 95 -10.27 5.34 4.97
CA ASP A 95 -11.73 5.40 5.04
C ASP A 95 -12.23 6.85 4.99
N ALA A 96 -11.59 7.75 5.73
CA ALA A 96 -11.95 9.16 5.75
C ALA A 96 -11.77 9.80 4.36
N CYS A 97 -10.64 9.56 3.70
CA CYS A 97 -10.35 10.04 2.35
C CYS A 97 -11.33 9.48 1.31
N TYR A 98 -11.70 8.20 1.42
CA TYR A 98 -12.70 7.60 0.54
C TYR A 98 -14.08 8.26 0.72
N LEU A 99 -14.54 8.41 1.97
CA LEU A 99 -15.83 9.06 2.26
C LEU A 99 -15.83 10.53 1.84
N GLN A 100 -14.72 11.24 2.04
CA GLN A 100 -14.56 12.62 1.58
C GLN A 100 -14.65 12.70 0.06
N GLY A 101 -13.91 11.85 -0.68
CA GLY A 101 -13.98 11.84 -2.14
C GLY A 101 -15.36 11.47 -2.69
N ILE A 102 -16.14 10.66 -1.97
CA ILE A 102 -17.55 10.39 -2.29
C ILE A 102 -18.40 11.65 -2.08
N SER A 103 -18.24 12.34 -0.94
CA SER A 103 -19.01 13.53 -0.59
C SER A 103 -18.71 14.73 -1.49
N GLU A 104 -17.48 14.85 -1.95
CA GLU A 104 -17.02 15.94 -2.84
C GLU A 104 -17.23 15.62 -4.32
N GLU A 105 -17.66 14.39 -4.63
CA GLU A 105 -17.69 13.83 -5.99
C GLU A 105 -16.32 13.92 -6.71
N ASP A 106 -15.24 13.94 -5.94
CA ASP A 106 -13.87 14.06 -6.42
C ASP A 106 -13.05 12.79 -6.06
N PRO A 107 -12.85 11.87 -7.03
CA PRO A 107 -12.03 10.69 -6.80
C PRO A 107 -10.55 11.01 -6.57
N THR A 108 -10.08 12.20 -6.92
CA THR A 108 -8.67 12.60 -6.75
C THR A 108 -8.29 12.78 -5.28
N THR A 109 -9.25 13.09 -4.41
CA THR A 109 -9.06 13.15 -2.94
C THR A 109 -8.47 11.84 -2.41
N LEU A 110 -9.01 10.69 -2.83
CA LEU A 110 -8.48 9.39 -2.41
C LEU A 110 -7.09 9.10 -3.00
N LEU A 111 -6.85 9.49 -4.26
CA LEU A 111 -5.55 9.29 -4.90
C LEU A 111 -4.44 10.10 -4.20
N ILE A 112 -4.70 11.35 -3.85
CA ILE A 112 -3.76 12.20 -3.10
C ILE A 112 -3.44 11.57 -1.74
N CYS A 113 -4.46 11.07 -1.04
CA CYS A 113 -4.31 10.38 0.23
C CYS A 113 -3.40 9.15 0.09
N LEU A 114 -3.60 8.33 -0.94
CA LEU A 114 -2.77 7.17 -1.25
C LEU A 114 -1.33 7.53 -1.61
N ARG A 115 -1.12 8.63 -2.37
CA ARG A 115 0.23 9.12 -2.68
C ARG A 115 0.98 9.52 -1.41
N ASN A 116 0.31 10.27 -0.53
CA ASN A 116 0.90 10.75 0.71
C ASN A 116 1.19 9.60 1.66
N TRP A 117 0.26 8.65 1.79
CA TRP A 117 0.51 7.41 2.53
C TRP A 117 1.72 6.66 1.98
N TRP A 118 1.79 6.41 0.67
CA TRP A 118 2.90 5.66 0.07
C TRP A 118 4.25 6.30 0.40
N GLN A 119 4.33 7.64 0.33
CA GLN A 119 5.55 8.35 0.70
C GLN A 119 5.90 8.19 2.19
N GLN A 120 4.93 8.35 3.09
CA GLN A 120 5.13 8.18 4.53
C GLN A 120 5.50 6.74 4.90
N HIS A 121 4.91 5.76 4.20
CA HIS A 121 5.21 4.34 4.36
C HIS A 121 6.66 4.05 3.97
N LEU A 122 7.15 4.59 2.85
CA LEU A 122 8.56 4.47 2.47
C LEU A 122 9.52 5.13 3.48
N GLU A 123 9.15 6.28 4.05
CA GLU A 123 9.93 6.94 5.12
C GLU A 123 9.96 6.10 6.41
N LEU A 124 8.87 5.39 6.72
CA LEU A 124 8.83 4.44 7.83
C LEU A 124 9.75 3.24 7.56
N HIS A 125 9.78 2.75 6.32
CA HIS A 125 10.66 1.66 5.90
C HIS A 125 12.15 1.94 6.10
N GLU A 126 12.60 3.19 5.99
CA GLU A 126 13.97 3.57 6.34
C GLU A 126 14.36 3.17 7.78
N LYS A 127 13.36 3.04 8.68
CA LYS A 127 13.55 2.69 10.10
C LYS A 127 13.28 1.23 10.42
N ILE A 128 12.29 0.62 9.77
CA ILE A 128 11.84 -0.75 10.12
C ILE A 128 12.51 -1.83 9.28
N THR A 129 12.98 -1.53 8.07
CA THR A 129 13.63 -2.53 7.19
C THR A 129 14.86 -3.20 7.81
N PRO A 130 15.69 -2.52 8.63
CA PRO A 130 16.73 -3.19 9.42
C PRO A 130 16.21 -4.24 10.40
N PHE A 131 14.89 -4.40 10.59
CA PHE A 131 14.25 -5.42 11.43
C PHE A 131 13.33 -6.34 10.62
N LEU A 132 13.32 -6.25 9.28
CA LEU A 132 12.51 -7.11 8.40
C LEU A 132 13.32 -8.30 7.83
N HIS A 133 14.43 -8.66 8.48
CA HIS A 133 15.36 -9.70 8.03
C HIS A 133 15.35 -10.92 8.97
N GLU A 134 15.77 -12.08 8.47
CA GLU A 134 15.72 -13.38 9.15
C GLU A 134 14.31 -13.96 9.38
N TRP A 135 13.86 -14.77 8.42
CA TRP A 135 12.79 -15.74 8.65
C TRP A 135 13.40 -17.14 8.60
N LYS A 136 13.49 -17.82 9.75
CA LYS A 136 13.84 -19.25 9.80
C LYS A 136 12.61 -20.07 9.37
N GLY A 137 12.37 -20.15 8.07
CA GLY A 137 11.30 -20.95 7.51
C GLY A 137 11.66 -21.34 6.08
N ASP A 138 11.80 -22.64 5.83
CA ASP A 138 12.09 -23.16 4.50
C ASP A 138 10.99 -22.73 3.53
N TYR A 139 11.38 -22.06 2.44
CA TYR A 139 10.48 -21.79 1.32
C TYR A 139 10.01 -23.14 0.77
N CYS A 140 8.71 -23.28 0.54
CA CYS A 140 8.18 -24.37 -0.27
C CYS A 140 8.68 -24.17 -1.70
N ARG A 141 9.89 -24.69 -2.00
CA ARG A 141 10.40 -24.79 -3.36
C ARG A 141 9.57 -25.87 -4.04
N VAL A 142 8.72 -25.47 -4.97
CA VAL A 142 8.19 -26.43 -5.95
C VAL A 142 9.40 -26.82 -6.78
N ASN A 143 9.96 -27.98 -6.46
CA ASN A 143 11.22 -28.60 -6.93
C ASN A 143 11.94 -27.93 -8.12
N GLU A 144 13.25 -27.73 -7.96
CA GLU A 144 14.24 -27.42 -9.01
C GLU A 144 14.20 -28.39 -10.20
#